data_AF-A0A2N1MX88-F1
#
_entry.id   AF-A0A2N1MX88-F1
#
_cell.length_a   1.000
_cell.length_b   1.000
_cell.length_c   1.000
_cell.angle_alpha   90.00
_cell.angle_beta   90.00
_cell.angle_gamma   90.00
#
_symmetry.space_group_name_H-M   'P 1'
#
loop_
_entity.id
_entity.type
_entity.pdbx_description
1 polymer ?
#
loop_
_entity_poly.entity_id
_entity_poly.type
_entity_poly.pdbx_seq_one_letter_code
_entity_poly.pdbx_strand_id
1 'polypeptide(L)'
;MKRFDCYGEINIVIDLEMKITSVNVIHKILHELPKEIGVPNCVKDFISGNIDLLPKEIYACLVENGLDPGICQNQIYFWWSKLGEIRYKRDSNTFLSAKALLEEYNCMKILEEFGIDATYNTNNLGFELYVIHVEVDGSGRNWT
;
A
#
# COMPACT_ATOMS: atom_id res chain seq x y z
N MET A 1 -8.88 28.48 19.30
CA MET A 1 -8.67 27.56 18.14
C MET A 1 -9.95 26.75 17.94
N LYS A 2 -10.28 26.35 16.70
CA LYS A 2 -11.38 25.39 16.46
C LYS A 2 -10.91 24.00 16.90
N ARG A 3 -11.65 23.35 17.79
CA ARG A 3 -11.45 21.96 18.18
C ARG A 3 -12.54 21.12 17.52
N PHE A 4 -12.21 19.90 17.14
CA PHE A 4 -13.09 19.02 16.38
C PHE A 4 -13.37 17.75 17.17
N ASP A 5 -14.59 17.23 17.00
CA ASP A 5 -14.90 15.88 17.45
C ASP A 5 -14.25 14.90 16.47
N CYS A 6 -13.29 14.12 16.97
CA CYS A 6 -12.51 13.22 16.13
C CYS A 6 -13.21 11.89 15.87
N TYR A 7 -14.27 11.56 16.63
CA TYR A 7 -15.00 10.29 16.58
C TYR A 7 -14.07 9.05 16.58
N GLY A 8 -12.87 9.17 17.14
CA GLY A 8 -11.87 8.10 17.09
C GLY A 8 -12.38 6.87 17.83
N GLU A 9 -12.24 5.69 17.27
CA GLU A 9 -12.70 4.45 17.89
C GLU A 9 -11.57 3.43 17.89
N ILE A 10 -11.26 2.91 19.09
CA ILE A 10 -10.27 1.86 19.30
C ILE A 10 -11.05 0.61 19.69
N ASN A 11 -11.44 -0.21 18.71
CA ASN A 11 -12.08 -1.50 18.95
C ASN A 11 -11.04 -2.60 19.26
N ILE A 12 -11.23 -3.29 20.38
CA ILE A 12 -10.55 -4.52 20.79
C ILE A 12 -11.67 -5.43 21.35
N VAL A 13 -11.72 -6.75 21.07
CA VAL A 13 -12.93 -7.59 21.34
C VAL A 13 -12.62 -8.91 22.08
N ILE A 14 -13.59 -9.30 22.94
CA ILE A 14 -13.60 -10.50 23.80
C ILE A 14 -13.57 -11.77 22.96
N ASP A 15 -12.88 -12.77 23.50
CA ASP A 15 -13.39 -14.13 23.48
C ASP A 15 -12.92 -14.88 24.74
N LEU A 16 -13.76 -15.02 25.78
CA LEU A 16 -13.38 -15.75 27.00
C LEU A 16 -13.51 -17.28 26.89
N GLU A 17 -14.17 -17.79 25.86
CA GLU A 17 -14.23 -19.22 25.58
C GLU A 17 -12.87 -19.70 25.05
N MET A 18 -12.17 -18.85 24.28
CA MET A 18 -10.76 -18.99 23.89
C MET A 18 -9.75 -18.20 24.74
N LYS A 19 -10.19 -17.43 25.73
CA LYS A 19 -9.40 -16.57 26.68
C LYS A 19 -8.58 -15.42 26.06
N ILE A 20 -9.24 -14.48 25.38
CA ILE A 20 -8.67 -13.27 24.76
C ILE A 20 -9.55 -12.03 25.12
N THR A 21 -8.97 -10.82 25.21
CA THR A 21 -9.67 -9.54 25.52
C THR A 21 -9.59 -8.55 24.34
N SER A 22 -10.57 -7.68 24.03
CA SER A 22 -11.64 -6.90 24.72
C SER A 22 -11.30 -5.55 25.35
N VAL A 23 -11.43 -4.48 24.53
CA VAL A 23 -11.55 -3.06 24.91
C VAL A 23 -12.06 -2.21 23.70
N ASN A 24 -13.34 -1.83 23.62
CA ASN A 24 -13.75 -0.73 22.71
C ASN A 24 -13.68 0.62 23.43
N VAL A 25 -12.88 1.56 22.93
CA VAL A 25 -12.71 2.93 23.45
C VAL A 25 -13.07 3.96 22.38
N ILE A 26 -14.16 4.69 22.60
CA ILE A 26 -14.56 5.81 21.74
C ILE A 26 -13.98 7.12 22.31
N HIS A 27 -13.09 7.72 21.54
CA HIS A 27 -12.38 8.97 21.80
C HIS A 27 -13.25 10.19 21.43
N LYS A 28 -14.09 10.62 22.38
CA LYS A 28 -14.96 11.80 22.24
C LYS A 28 -14.33 13.11 22.75
N ILE A 29 -13.00 13.14 22.89
CA ILE A 29 -12.32 14.34 23.40
C ILE A 29 -12.13 15.30 22.22
N LEU A 30 -12.38 16.59 22.47
CA LEU A 30 -12.23 17.65 21.48
C LEU A 30 -10.76 18.03 21.32
N HIS A 31 -10.13 17.57 20.25
CA HIS A 31 -8.74 17.88 19.94
C HIS A 31 -8.61 19.06 18.99
N GLU A 32 -7.47 19.72 19.08
CA GLU A 32 -6.96 20.53 17.98
C GLU A 32 -6.48 19.55 16.90
N LEU A 33 -6.81 19.83 15.63
CA LEU A 33 -6.32 19.02 14.52
C LEU A 33 -4.79 18.90 14.63
N PRO A 34 -4.22 17.68 14.46
CA PRO A 34 -2.78 17.55 14.27
C PRO A 34 -2.33 18.54 13.19
N LYS A 35 -1.21 19.24 13.41
CA LYS A 35 -0.68 20.13 12.38
C LYS A 35 -0.52 19.32 11.10
N GLU A 36 -1.24 19.73 10.06
CA GLU A 36 -1.16 19.08 8.76
C GLU A 36 0.19 19.44 8.13
N ILE A 37 1.22 18.64 8.46
CA ILE A 37 2.52 18.69 7.79
C ILE A 37 2.29 18.05 6.42
N GLY A 38 1.77 18.87 5.50
CA GLY A 38 1.52 18.45 4.13
C GLY A 38 2.82 18.04 3.47
N VAL A 39 2.86 16.82 2.92
CA VAL A 39 4.02 16.33 2.18
C VAL A 39 4.28 17.26 0.99
N PRO A 40 5.46 17.89 0.87
CA PRO A 40 5.80 18.80 -0.21
C PRO A 40 5.69 18.14 -1.59
N ASN A 41 5.40 18.92 -2.62
CA ASN A 41 5.28 18.36 -3.97
C ASN A 41 6.58 17.70 -4.45
N CYS A 42 7.76 18.27 -4.16
CA CYS A 42 9.04 17.64 -4.49
C CYS A 42 9.22 16.23 -3.88
N VAL A 43 8.62 15.96 -2.71
CA VAL A 43 8.61 14.62 -2.10
C VAL A 43 7.65 13.69 -2.84
N LYS A 44 6.48 14.19 -3.27
CA LYS A 44 5.54 13.41 -4.12
C LYS A 44 6.14 13.11 -5.50
N ASP A 45 6.84 14.07 -6.08
CA ASP A 45 7.55 13.92 -7.36
C ASP A 45 8.65 12.87 -7.23
N PHE A 46 9.41 12.89 -6.13
CA PHE A 46 10.40 11.86 -5.81
C PHE A 46 9.77 10.47 -5.62
N ILE A 47 8.66 10.37 -4.88
CA ILE A 47 7.90 9.10 -4.73
C ILE A 47 7.44 8.61 -6.10
N SER A 48 6.88 9.49 -6.94
CA SER A 48 6.39 9.15 -8.29
C SER A 48 7.50 8.67 -9.22
N GLY A 49 8.68 9.30 -9.16
CA GLY A 49 9.86 8.92 -9.94
C GLY A 49 10.54 7.63 -9.47
N ASN A 50 10.33 7.21 -8.21
CA ASN A 50 10.92 6.02 -7.60
C ASN A 50 9.84 5.03 -7.13
N ILE A 51 8.67 5.07 -7.76
CA ILE A 51 7.45 4.37 -7.33
C ILE A 51 7.58 2.83 -7.36
N ASP A 52 8.49 2.32 -8.18
CA ASP A 52 8.85 0.89 -8.27
C ASP A 52 9.70 0.40 -7.06
N LEU A 53 10.21 1.30 -6.20
CA LEU A 53 10.89 0.94 -4.93
C LEU A 53 9.90 0.74 -3.78
N LEU A 54 10.32 0.04 -2.71
CA LEU A 54 9.50 -0.13 -1.53
C LEU A 54 9.38 1.19 -0.73
N PRO A 55 8.24 1.49 -0.08
CA PRO A 55 8.06 2.71 0.73
C PRO A 55 9.14 2.96 1.79
N LYS A 56 9.73 1.88 2.33
CA LYS A 56 10.85 1.95 3.30
C LYS A 56 12.15 2.46 2.66
N GLU A 57 12.41 2.09 1.40
CA GLU A 57 13.61 2.46 0.65
C GLU A 57 13.49 3.91 0.19
N ILE A 58 12.32 4.28 -0.35
CA ILE A 58 12.00 5.67 -0.69
C ILE A 58 12.14 6.58 0.53
N TYR A 59 11.63 6.16 1.70
CA TYR A 59 11.79 6.92 2.94
C TYR A 59 13.26 7.05 3.39
N ALA A 60 14.03 5.96 3.32
CA ALA A 60 15.46 6.00 3.64
C ALA A 60 16.22 6.98 2.73
N CYS A 61 16.04 6.89 1.41
CA CYS A 61 16.65 7.82 0.46
C CYS A 61 16.21 9.27 0.70
N LEU A 62 14.93 9.52 1.01
CA LEU A 62 14.46 10.87 1.35
C LEU A 62 15.15 11.41 2.60
N VAL A 63 15.28 10.60 3.67
CA VAL A 63 15.97 10.99 4.91
C VAL A 63 17.45 11.30 4.65
N GLU A 64 18.14 10.48 3.86
CA GLU A 64 19.53 10.74 3.43
C GLU A 64 19.67 12.04 2.61
N ASN A 65 18.65 12.41 1.83
CA ASN A 65 18.59 13.65 1.05
C ASN A 65 18.02 14.85 1.84
N GLY A 66 17.88 14.74 3.17
CA GLY A 66 17.48 15.85 4.04
C GLY A 66 15.98 16.11 4.11
N LEU A 67 15.14 15.06 4.06
CA LEU A 67 13.71 15.15 4.37
C LEU A 67 13.46 15.84 5.72
N ASP A 68 12.42 16.67 5.79
CA ASP A 68 11.93 17.27 7.04
C ASP A 68 11.64 16.17 8.07
N PRO A 69 12.28 16.18 9.27
CA PRO A 69 12.01 15.23 10.35
C PRO A 69 10.55 15.18 10.82
N GLY A 70 9.74 16.20 10.49
CA GLY A 70 8.30 16.21 10.72
C GLY A 70 7.49 15.30 9.78
N ILE A 71 8.07 14.82 8.67
CA ILE A 71 7.42 13.91 7.72
C ILE A 71 7.72 12.46 8.11
N CYS A 72 6.69 11.70 8.48
CA CYS A 72 6.86 10.32 8.91
C CYS A 72 6.74 9.31 7.75
N GLN A 73 7.33 8.12 7.94
CA GLN A 73 7.28 7.02 6.97
C GLN A 73 5.84 6.66 6.54
N ASN A 74 4.87 6.76 7.43
CA ASN A 74 3.46 6.48 7.12
C ASN A 74 2.85 7.48 6.11
N GLN A 75 3.31 8.74 6.12
CA GLN A 75 2.90 9.71 5.10
C GLN A 75 3.51 9.39 3.73
N ILE A 76 4.76 8.92 3.69
CA ILE A 76 5.39 8.43 2.45
C ILE A 76 4.65 7.19 1.94
N TYR A 77 4.33 6.23 2.81
CA TYR A 77 3.54 5.04 2.46
C TYR A 77 2.17 5.41 1.87
N PHE A 78 1.45 6.35 2.50
CA PHE A 78 0.16 6.84 1.99
C PHE A 78 0.26 7.43 0.58
N TRP A 79 1.25 8.31 0.34
CA TRP A 79 1.43 8.92 -0.98
C TRP A 79 1.95 7.93 -2.01
N TRP A 80 2.83 7.00 -1.64
CA TRP A 80 3.25 5.88 -2.50
C TRP A 80 2.05 5.04 -2.92
N SER A 81 1.18 4.64 -1.98
CA SER A 81 -0.03 3.87 -2.30
C SER A 81 -0.95 4.65 -3.25
N LYS A 82 -1.16 5.95 -3.01
CA LYS A 82 -2.02 6.79 -3.87
C LYS A 82 -1.45 7.05 -5.27
N LEU A 83 -0.14 7.28 -5.39
CA LEU A 83 0.53 7.49 -6.67
C LEU A 83 0.69 6.18 -7.45
N GLY A 84 0.97 5.07 -6.77
CA GLY A 84 1.00 3.72 -7.33
C GLY A 84 -0.38 3.29 -7.83
N GLU A 85 -1.46 3.59 -7.11
CA GLU A 85 -2.83 3.36 -7.58
C GLU A 85 -3.07 4.07 -8.92
N ILE A 86 -2.68 5.34 -9.06
CA ILE A 86 -2.82 6.10 -10.32
C ILE A 86 -1.96 5.48 -11.45
N ARG A 87 -0.75 4.98 -11.14
CA ARG A 87 0.18 4.43 -12.13
C ARG A 87 -0.21 3.05 -12.65
N TYR A 88 -0.57 2.13 -11.76
CA TYR A 88 -0.72 0.71 -12.09
C TYR A 88 -2.18 0.22 -12.16
N LYS A 89 -3.13 0.92 -11.52
CA LYS A 89 -4.52 0.50 -11.53
C LYS A 89 -5.20 0.89 -12.85
N ARG A 90 -5.94 -0.04 -13.42
CA ARG A 90 -6.77 0.11 -14.63
C ARG A 90 -8.21 -0.36 -14.41
N ASP A 91 -8.39 -1.34 -13.53
CA ASP A 91 -9.70 -1.84 -13.12
C ASP A 91 -9.83 -1.86 -11.59
N SER A 92 -11.07 -1.92 -11.11
CA SER A 92 -11.43 -2.29 -9.75
C SER A 92 -11.00 -3.71 -9.35
N ASN A 93 -11.02 -4.64 -10.30
CA ASN A 93 -10.59 -6.02 -10.14
C ASN A 93 -9.07 -6.13 -10.41
N THR A 94 -8.32 -6.64 -9.45
CA THR A 94 -6.85 -6.73 -9.50
C THR A 94 -6.34 -7.51 -10.71
N PHE A 95 -6.98 -8.62 -11.07
CA PHE A 95 -6.58 -9.45 -12.21
C PHE A 95 -6.81 -8.73 -13.54
N LEU A 96 -8.00 -8.16 -13.76
CA LEU A 96 -8.29 -7.36 -14.95
C LEU A 96 -7.36 -6.15 -15.06
N SER A 97 -7.07 -5.50 -13.93
CA SER A 97 -6.11 -4.39 -13.86
C SER A 97 -4.70 -4.80 -14.29
N ALA A 98 -4.18 -5.92 -13.76
CA ALA A 98 -2.86 -6.43 -14.10
C ALA A 98 -2.78 -6.85 -15.57
N LYS A 99 -3.81 -7.53 -16.09
CA LYS A 99 -3.91 -7.92 -17.49
C LYS A 99 -3.91 -6.70 -18.43
N ALA A 100 -4.74 -5.69 -18.15
CA ALA A 100 -4.80 -4.46 -18.95
C ALA A 100 -3.45 -3.73 -18.97
N LEU A 101 -2.74 -3.70 -17.83
CA LEU A 101 -1.39 -3.13 -17.74
C LEU A 101 -0.38 -3.91 -18.60
N LEU A 102 -0.41 -5.25 -18.58
CA LEU A 102 0.44 -6.10 -19.41
C LEU A 102 0.13 -5.99 -20.91
N GLU A 103 -1.12 -5.73 -21.27
CA GLU A 103 -1.55 -5.39 -22.62
C GLU A 103 -1.02 -4.01 -23.07
N GLU A 104 -1.11 -2.98 -22.22
CA GLU A 104 -0.56 -1.64 -22.47
C GLU A 104 0.96 -1.67 -22.73
N TYR A 105 1.72 -2.45 -21.97
CA TYR A 105 3.16 -2.63 -22.16
C TYR A 105 3.54 -3.65 -23.25
N ASN A 106 2.54 -4.25 -23.94
CA ASN A 106 2.74 -5.28 -24.98
C ASN A 106 3.53 -6.52 -24.46
N CYS A 107 3.48 -6.77 -23.15
CA CYS A 107 4.14 -7.89 -22.48
C CYS A 107 3.38 -9.21 -22.64
N MET A 108 2.09 -9.18 -23.04
CA MET A 108 1.26 -10.37 -23.28
C MET A 108 1.85 -11.39 -24.24
N LYS A 109 2.79 -11.00 -25.12
CA LYS A 109 3.48 -11.94 -26.04
C LYS A 109 4.56 -12.81 -25.36
N ILE A 110 4.89 -12.51 -24.11
CA ILE A 110 5.92 -13.20 -23.31
C ILE A 110 5.26 -14.17 -22.31
N LEU A 111 3.92 -14.18 -22.24
CA LEU A 111 3.13 -14.95 -21.28
C LEU A 111 2.52 -16.18 -21.97
N GLU A 112 3.19 -17.34 -21.88
CA GLU A 112 2.67 -18.60 -22.43
C GLU A 112 1.58 -19.25 -21.55
N GLU A 113 1.66 -19.10 -20.22
CA GLU A 113 0.65 -19.58 -19.27
C GLU A 113 0.34 -18.51 -18.21
N PHE A 114 -0.92 -18.44 -17.77
CA PHE A 114 -1.40 -17.47 -16.77
C PHE A 114 -1.81 -18.23 -15.49
N GLY A 115 -0.82 -18.75 -14.78
CA GLY A 115 -1.03 -19.40 -13.48
C GLY A 115 -1.47 -18.38 -12.43
N ILE A 116 -2.65 -18.60 -11.83
CA ILE A 116 -3.09 -17.87 -10.62
C ILE A 116 -2.82 -18.77 -9.42
N ASP A 117 -1.71 -18.52 -8.72
CA ASP A 117 -1.58 -19.00 -7.34
C ASP A 117 -2.13 -17.95 -6.38
N ALA A 118 -3.07 -18.37 -5.54
CA ALA A 118 -3.71 -17.53 -4.54
C ALA A 118 -3.14 -17.90 -3.18
N THR A 119 -2.21 -17.09 -2.66
CA THR A 119 -1.68 -17.27 -1.31
C THR A 119 -2.78 -16.94 -0.30
N TYR A 120 -3.60 -17.93 0.05
CA TYR A 120 -4.75 -17.78 0.93
C TYR A 120 -4.30 -17.20 2.29
N ASN A 121 -4.91 -16.07 2.68
CA ASN A 121 -4.79 -15.49 4.02
C ASN A 121 -3.40 -14.92 4.43
N THR A 122 -2.60 -14.42 3.48
CA THR A 122 -1.23 -13.92 3.75
C THR A 122 -1.08 -12.42 4.05
N ASN A 123 -2.12 -11.59 3.92
CA ASN A 123 -2.09 -10.21 4.43
C ASN A 123 -3.30 -9.86 5.28
N ASN A 124 -3.05 -9.09 6.34
CA ASN A 124 -4.03 -8.66 7.32
C ASN A 124 -4.89 -7.47 6.83
N LEU A 125 -4.96 -7.26 5.50
CA LEU A 125 -5.62 -6.14 4.82
C LEU A 125 -6.72 -6.61 3.84
N GLY A 126 -6.90 -7.92 3.67
CA GLY A 126 -7.98 -8.48 2.84
C GLY A 126 -7.75 -8.40 1.33
N PHE A 127 -6.51 -8.19 0.87
CA PHE A 127 -6.17 -8.25 -0.55
C PHE A 127 -5.78 -9.69 -0.94
N GLU A 128 -6.31 -10.21 -2.05
CA GLU A 128 -5.77 -11.43 -2.65
C GLU A 128 -4.47 -11.07 -3.40
N LEU A 129 -3.36 -11.72 -3.01
CA LEU A 129 -2.09 -11.62 -3.73
C LEU A 129 -2.11 -12.64 -4.86
N TYR A 130 -2.05 -12.16 -6.10
CA TYR A 130 -1.94 -12.99 -7.29
C TYR A 130 -0.50 -12.96 -7.79
N VAL A 131 0.18 -14.10 -7.76
CA VAL A 131 1.50 -14.25 -8.38
C VAL A 131 1.30 -14.61 -9.84
N ILE A 132 1.86 -13.82 -10.76
CA ILE A 132 1.87 -14.15 -12.19
C ILE A 132 3.14 -14.95 -12.46
N HIS A 133 2.99 -16.27 -12.62
CA HIS A 133 4.07 -17.12 -13.12
C HIS A 133 4.22 -16.90 -14.63
N VAL A 134 5.44 -16.63 -15.09
CA VAL A 134 5.75 -16.43 -16.51
C VAL A 134 6.79 -17.47 -16.92
N GLU A 135 6.38 -18.44 -17.73
CA GLU A 135 7.33 -19.29 -18.45
C GLU A 135 7.71 -18.62 -19.76
N VAL A 136 9.01 -18.56 -20.05
CA VAL A 136 9.57 -18.01 -21.28
C VAL A 136 10.50 -19.06 -21.88
N ASP A 137 10.22 -19.46 -23.12
CA ASP A 137 10.99 -20.42 -23.92
C ASP A 137 11.30 -21.74 -23.19
N GLY A 138 10.34 -22.28 -22.42
CA GLY A 138 10.49 -23.55 -21.68
C GLY A 138 11.56 -23.53 -20.58
N SER A 139 11.89 -22.35 -20.06
CA SER A 139 12.94 -22.16 -19.05
C SER A 139 12.46 -21.32 -17.86
N GLY A 140 11.51 -21.87 -17.10
CA GLY A 140 10.99 -21.23 -15.89
C GLY A 140 12.08 -20.69 -14.95
N ARG A 141 12.11 -19.37 -14.76
CA ARG A 141 12.89 -18.70 -13.71
C ARG A 141 11.94 -18.01 -12.74
N ASN A 142 12.00 -18.43 -11.49
CA ASN A 142 11.37 -17.71 -10.39
C ASN A 142 12.11 -16.39 -10.18
N TRP A 143 11.41 -15.26 -10.34
CA TRP A 143 11.85 -13.96 -9.87
C TRP A 143 11.15 -13.69 -8.53
N THR A 144 11.93 -13.78 -7.44
CA THR A 144 11.52 -13.53 -6.05
C THR A 144 11.67 -12.06 -5.68
#